data_AF-A0A317GUE2-F1
#
_entry.id   AF-A0A317GUE2-F1
#
_cell.length_a   1.000
_cell.length_b   1.000
_cell.length_c   1.000
_cell.angle_alpha   90.00
_cell.angle_beta   90.00
_cell.angle_gamma   90.00
#
_symmetry.space_group_name_H-M   'P 1'
#
loop_
_entity.id
_entity.type
_entity.pdbx_description
1 polymer ?
#
loop_
_entity_poly.entity_id
_entity_poly.type
_entity_poly.pdbx_seq_one_letter_code
_entity_poly.pdbx_strand_id
1 'polypeptide(L)'
;MNLSDWALRHRSLVVYMMIVAVVAGVLSYYRLGRNEDPVFIIKTMVVQAAWPGASVEETMKQVTERLERQLQETPHLDFLRSFTRAGVTTIFVNLKGSASAKQVSDTWYEVRKSVGDMRHTLPAGVIGPGFNDDFGDTFGIIYGFT
;
A
#
# COMPACT_ATOMS: atom_id res chain seq x y z
N MET A 1 42.65 2.49 -29.08
CA MET A 1 42.83 1.15 -28.46
C MET A 1 41.89 0.18 -29.14
N ASN A 2 42.38 -0.96 -29.63
CA ASN A 2 41.53 -2.01 -30.21
C ASN A 2 41.33 -3.09 -29.15
N LEU A 3 40.12 -3.13 -28.57
CA LEU A 3 39.78 -4.05 -27.47
C LEU A 3 39.81 -5.51 -27.91
N SER A 4 39.45 -5.78 -29.17
CA SER A 4 39.47 -7.11 -29.76
C SER A 4 40.90 -7.64 -29.92
N ASP A 5 41.82 -6.83 -30.46
CA ASP A 5 43.24 -7.22 -30.59
C ASP A 5 43.87 -7.48 -29.21
N TRP A 6 43.53 -6.66 -28.21
CA TRP A 6 44.03 -6.84 -26.85
C TRP A 6 43.50 -8.12 -26.18
N ALA A 7 42.20 -8.43 -26.36
CA ALA A 7 41.58 -9.64 -25.84
C ALA A 7 42.16 -10.91 -26.47
N LEU A 8 42.48 -10.88 -27.77
CA LEU A 8 43.11 -12.00 -28.48
C LEU A 8 44.54 -12.26 -27.99
N ARG A 9 45.30 -11.20 -27.68
CA ARG A 9 46.65 -11.31 -27.10
C ARG A 9 46.65 -11.82 -25.66
N HIS A 10 45.59 -11.53 -24.88
CA HIS A 10 45.47 -11.89 -23.46
C HIS A 10 44.41 -12.98 -23.22
N ARG A 11 44.38 -14.00 -24.07
CA ARG A 11 43.35 -15.07 -24.04
C ARG A 11 43.15 -15.70 -22.66
N SER A 12 44.23 -15.98 -21.92
CA SER A 12 44.14 -16.59 -20.58
C SER A 12 43.40 -15.70 -19.57
N LEU A 13 43.59 -14.38 -19.65
CA LEU A 13 42.90 -13.42 -18.78
C LEU A 13 41.40 -13.35 -19.11
N VAL A 14 41.06 -13.38 -20.41
CA VAL A 14 39.66 -13.38 -20.87
C VAL A 14 38.94 -14.65 -20.40
N VAL A 15 39.58 -15.81 -20.55
CA VAL A 15 39.02 -17.10 -20.08
C VAL A 15 38.85 -17.11 -18.56
N TYR A 16 39.83 -16.57 -17.82
CA TYR A 16 39.71 -16.43 -16.37
C TYR A 16 38.52 -15.56 -15.96
N MET A 17 38.35 -14.38 -16.58
CA MET A 17 37.21 -13.50 -16.33
C MET A 17 35.87 -14.18 -16.67
N MET A 18 35.83 -14.98 -17.74
CA MET A 18 34.65 -15.75 -18.11
C MET A 18 34.30 -16.81 -17.04
N ILE A 19 35.30 -17.55 -16.55
CA ILE A 19 35.09 -18.54 -15.48
C ILE A 19 34.59 -17.86 -14.20
N VAL A 20 35.22 -16.75 -13.80
CA VAL A 20 34.80 -15.99 -12.62
C VAL A 20 33.37 -15.48 -12.77
N ALA A 21 32.99 -14.97 -13.95
CA ALA A 21 31.62 -14.51 -14.22
C ALA A 21 30.60 -15.66 -14.14
N VAL A 22 30.94 -16.85 -14.66
CA VAL A 22 30.08 -18.04 -14.56
C VAL A 22 29.90 -18.46 -13.10
N VAL A 23 30.99 -18.55 -12.33
CA VAL A 23 30.92 -18.91 -10.91
C VAL A 23 30.10 -17.89 -10.12
N ALA A 24 30.31 -16.59 -10.35
CA ALA A 24 29.53 -15.53 -9.72
C ALA A 24 28.04 -15.60 -10.11
N GLY A 25 27.74 -15.92 -11.38
CA GLY A 25 26.38 -16.13 -11.87
C GLY A 25 25.69 -17.31 -11.19
N VAL A 26 26.37 -18.45 -11.06
CA VAL A 26 25.84 -19.64 -10.37
C VAL A 26 25.58 -19.36 -8.89
N LEU A 27 26.54 -18.72 -8.20
CA LEU A 27 26.35 -18.33 -6.80
C LEU A 27 25.20 -17.33 -6.61
N SER A 28 25.03 -16.39 -7.55
CA SER A 28 23.94 -15.42 -7.52
C SER A 28 22.59 -16.10 -7.77
N TYR A 29 22.54 -17.09 -8.65
CA TYR A 29 21.32 -17.87 -8.92
C TYR A 29 20.79 -18.57 -7.66
N TYR A 30 21.67 -19.17 -6.85
CA TYR A 30 21.27 -19.81 -5.59
C TYR A 30 20.83 -18.81 -4.50
N ARG A 31 21.28 -17.56 -4.57
CA ARG A 31 20.92 -16.50 -3.62
C ARG A 31 19.72 -15.67 -4.06
N LEU A 32 19.24 -15.87 -5.30
CA LEU A 32 18.13 -15.09 -5.82
C LEU A 32 16.84 -15.54 -5.14
N GLY A 33 16.27 -14.65 -4.32
CA GLY A 33 14.96 -14.88 -3.70
C GLY A 33 13.90 -15.08 -4.77
N ARG A 34 13.07 -16.12 -4.60
CA ARG A 34 11.90 -16.35 -5.43
C ARG A 34 10.70 -15.74 -4.71
N ASN A 35 10.22 -14.61 -5.20
CA ASN A 35 8.88 -14.12 -4.89
C ASN A 35 8.02 -14.39 -6.13
N GLU A 36 6.87 -15.04 -5.97
CA GLU A 36 5.95 -15.34 -7.08
C GLU A 36 5.40 -14.05 -7.71
N ASP A 37 5.10 -13.06 -6.87
CA ASP A 37 4.77 -11.70 -7.28
C ASP A 37 5.68 -10.69 -6.56
N PRO A 38 6.04 -9.55 -7.20
CA PRO A 38 6.69 -8.47 -6.48
C PRO A 38 5.77 -7.97 -5.36
N VAL A 39 6.35 -7.65 -4.19
CA VAL A 39 5.60 -7.07 -3.07
C VAL A 39 4.89 -5.78 -3.52
N PHE A 40 3.58 -5.85 -3.70
CA PHE A 40 2.74 -4.72 -4.03
C PHE A 40 2.13 -4.15 -2.75
N ILE A 41 2.32 -2.85 -2.54
CA ILE A 41 1.82 -2.17 -1.34
C ILE A 41 0.47 -1.60 -1.69
N ILE A 42 -0.54 -2.00 -0.94
CA ILE A 42 -1.89 -1.49 -1.13
C ILE A 42 -1.95 -0.06 -0.62
N LYS A 43 -2.41 0.83 -1.49
CA LYS A 43 -2.45 2.27 -1.27
C LYS A 43 -3.87 2.76 -0.94
N THR A 44 -4.71 1.85 -0.46
CA THR A 44 -6.11 2.10 -0.15
C THR A 44 -6.38 1.71 1.29
N MET A 45 -6.82 2.67 2.10
CA MET A 45 -7.33 2.43 3.45
C MET A 45 -8.85 2.59 3.45
N VAL A 46 -9.54 1.71 4.17
CA VAL A 46 -10.98 1.82 4.42
C VAL A 46 -11.21 2.40 5.81
N VAL A 47 -11.95 3.50 5.87
CA VAL A 47 -12.41 4.14 7.10
C VAL A 47 -13.92 3.93 7.21
N GLN A 48 -14.37 3.32 8.31
CA GLN A 48 -15.78 3.01 8.51
C GLN A 48 -16.28 3.60 9.83
N ALA A 49 -17.47 4.19 9.81
CA ALA A 49 -18.14 4.66 11.02
C ALA A 49 -19.63 4.29 10.98
N ALA A 50 -20.21 4.03 12.14
CA ALA A 50 -21.63 3.73 12.29
C ALA A 50 -22.29 4.72 13.24
N TRP A 51 -23.50 5.16 12.91
CA TRP A 51 -24.33 6.01 13.75
C TRP A 51 -25.75 5.43 13.82
N PRO A 52 -26.00 4.47 14.72
CA PRO A 52 -27.26 3.75 14.77
C PRO A 52 -28.45 4.70 14.99
N GLY A 53 -29.52 4.51 14.21
CA GLY A 53 -30.75 5.30 14.33
C GLY A 53 -30.78 6.60 13.50
N ALA A 54 -29.70 6.96 12.82
CA ALA A 54 -29.68 8.12 11.91
C ALA A 54 -30.18 7.77 10.51
N SER A 55 -30.88 8.71 9.87
CA SER A 55 -31.24 8.60 8.45
C SER A 55 -30.00 8.66 7.55
N VAL A 56 -30.15 8.26 6.28
CA VAL A 56 -29.06 8.33 5.28
C VAL A 56 -28.56 9.77 5.14
N GLU A 57 -29.47 10.73 5.07
CA GLU A 57 -29.14 12.14 4.86
C GLU A 57 -28.43 12.76 6.07
N GLU A 58 -28.88 12.43 7.29
CA GLU A 58 -28.20 12.86 8.52
C GLU A 58 -26.80 12.23 8.63
N THR A 59 -26.68 10.93 8.34
CA THR A 59 -25.39 10.23 8.35
C THR A 59 -24.43 10.85 7.35
N MET A 60 -24.92 11.16 6.15
CA MET A 60 -24.11 11.81 5.10
C MET A 60 -23.61 13.18 5.55
N LYS A 61 -24.51 14.08 5.97
CA LYS A 61 -24.15 15.46 6.33
C LYS A 61 -23.33 15.56 7.61
N GLN A 62 -23.66 14.74 8.61
CA GLN A 62 -23.07 14.88 9.96
C GLN A 62 -21.86 13.97 10.19
N VAL A 63 -21.75 12.85 9.48
CA VAL A 63 -20.66 11.89 9.68
C VAL A 63 -19.79 11.84 8.43
N THR A 64 -20.35 11.48 7.27
CA THR A 64 -19.58 11.28 6.04
C THR A 64 -18.84 12.55 5.61
N GLU A 65 -19.54 13.67 5.43
CA GLU A 65 -18.92 14.92 4.98
C GLU A 65 -17.83 15.43 5.94
N ARG A 66 -18.03 15.25 7.25
CA ARG A 66 -17.04 15.68 8.25
C ARG A 66 -15.79 14.83 8.18
N LEU A 67 -15.95 13.51 8.09
CA LEU A 67 -14.82 12.59 7.91
C LEU A 67 -14.11 12.83 6.58
N GLU A 68 -14.85 13.02 5.48
CA GLU A 68 -14.26 13.32 4.18
C GLU A 68 -13.45 14.61 4.19
N ARG A 69 -13.97 15.69 4.80
CA ARG A 69 -13.22 16.94 4.95
C ARG A 69 -11.92 16.73 5.70
N GLN A 70 -11.93 15.98 6.80
CA GLN A 70 -10.70 15.68 7.52
C GLN A 70 -9.74 14.82 6.68
N LEU A 71 -10.27 13.82 5.99
CA LEU A 71 -9.47 12.90 5.15
C LEU A 71 -8.91 13.59 3.89
N GLN A 72 -9.49 14.70 3.44
CA GLN A 72 -8.95 15.49 2.33
C GLN A 72 -7.60 16.13 2.65
N GLU A 73 -7.29 16.36 3.93
CA GLU A 73 -6.01 16.90 4.38
C GLU A 73 -4.89 15.85 4.39
N THR A 74 -5.20 14.59 4.06
CA THR A 74 -4.25 13.48 4.08
C THR A 74 -3.11 13.68 3.07
N PRO A 75 -1.84 13.54 3.49
CA PRO A 75 -0.72 13.61 2.56
C PRO A 75 -0.78 12.53 1.48
N HIS A 76 -0.30 12.84 0.28
CA HIS A 76 -0.28 11.91 -0.85
C HIS A 76 -1.66 11.37 -1.25
N LEU A 77 -2.75 12.01 -0.83
CA LEU A 77 -4.10 11.65 -1.26
C LEU A 77 -4.24 11.82 -2.78
N ASP A 78 -4.79 10.80 -3.43
CA ASP A 78 -5.22 10.86 -4.83
C ASP A 78 -6.71 11.21 -4.90
N PHE A 79 -7.56 10.34 -4.34
CA PHE A 79 -9.00 10.58 -4.26
C PHE A 79 -9.65 9.84 -3.08
N LEU A 80 -10.79 10.36 -2.65
CA LEU A 80 -11.70 9.72 -1.71
C LEU A 80 -12.90 9.16 -2.47
N ARG A 81 -13.40 8.01 -2.03
CA ARG A 81 -14.69 7.48 -2.48
C ARG A 81 -15.49 7.05 -1.25
N SER A 82 -16.67 7.59 -1.06
CA SER A 82 -17.53 7.25 0.07
C SER A 82 -18.81 6.54 -0.36
N PHE A 83 -19.32 5.69 0.52
CA PHE A 83 -20.61 5.05 0.41
C PHE A 83 -21.34 5.19 1.74
N THR A 84 -22.46 5.90 1.72
CA THR A 84 -23.29 6.11 2.91
C THR A 84 -24.59 5.33 2.79
N ARG A 85 -24.94 4.62 3.87
CA ARG A 85 -26.22 3.95 4.08
C ARG A 85 -26.81 4.44 5.42
N ALA A 86 -28.05 4.07 5.73
CA ALA A 86 -28.69 4.50 6.96
C ALA A 86 -27.86 4.04 8.18
N GLY A 87 -27.36 4.99 8.95
CA GLY A 87 -26.53 4.77 10.12
C GLY A 87 -25.15 4.13 9.88
N VAL A 88 -24.66 4.05 8.63
CA VAL A 88 -23.32 3.52 8.34
C VAL A 88 -22.68 4.29 7.18
N THR A 89 -21.41 4.65 7.33
CA THR A 89 -20.61 5.23 6.24
C THR A 89 -19.28 4.51 6.10
N THR A 90 -18.88 4.29 4.84
CA THR A 90 -17.61 3.67 4.46
C THR A 90 -16.90 4.59 3.48
N ILE A 91 -15.66 4.97 3.80
CA ILE A 91 -14.82 5.88 3.01
C ILE A 91 -13.56 5.15 2.61
N PHE A 92 -13.28 5.12 1.31
CA PHE A 92 -12.07 4.60 0.71
C PHE A 92 -11.09 5.74 0.48
N VAL A 93 -9.95 5.70 1.17
CA VAL A 93 -8.87 6.67 1.07
C VAL A 93 -7.80 6.10 0.15
N ASN A 94 -7.65 6.67 -1.05
CA ASN A 94 -6.69 6.18 -2.05
C ASN A 94 -5.51 7.15 -2.16
N LEU A 95 -4.29 6.64 -1.99
CA LEU A 95 -3.07 7.43 -2.14
C LEU A 95 -2.54 7.35 -3.57
N LYS A 96 -1.76 8.37 -3.94
CA LYS A 96 -1.12 8.47 -5.25
C LYS A 96 -0.21 7.27 -5.50
N GLY A 97 -0.19 6.80 -6.74
CA GLY A 97 0.68 5.73 -7.20
C GLY A 97 2.18 6.01 -6.97
N SER A 98 2.59 7.27 -6.86
CA SER A 98 3.98 7.68 -6.59
C SER A 98 4.42 7.57 -5.13
N ALA A 99 3.50 7.32 -4.18
CA ALA A 99 3.86 7.18 -2.76
C ALA A 99 4.71 5.90 -2.53
N SER A 100 5.83 6.05 -1.83
CA SER A 100 6.70 4.94 -1.43
C SER A 100 6.11 4.14 -0.26
N ALA A 101 6.62 2.93 -0.06
CA ALA A 101 6.25 2.04 1.04
C ALA A 101 6.17 2.72 2.41
N LYS A 102 7.25 3.46 2.72
CA LYS A 102 7.38 4.17 3.99
C LYS A 102 6.36 5.30 4.11
N GLN A 103 6.19 6.08 3.05
CA GLN A 103 5.22 7.19 3.01
C GLN A 103 3.79 6.69 3.21
N VAL A 104 3.43 5.52 2.67
CA VAL A 104 2.11 4.92 2.86
C VAL A 104 1.86 4.63 4.35
N SER A 105 2.80 3.96 5.02
CA SER A 105 2.70 3.67 6.46
C SER A 105 2.61 4.94 7.31
N ASP A 106 3.45 5.94 7.01
CA ASP A 106 3.43 7.24 7.69
C ASP A 106 2.09 7.96 7.49
N THR A 107 1.54 7.93 6.27
CA THR A 107 0.25 8.53 5.93
C THR A 107 -0.90 7.85 6.67
N TRP A 108 -0.88 6.52 6.81
CA TRP A 108 -1.88 5.76 7.57
C TRP A 108 -1.86 6.07 9.06
N TYR A 109 -0.69 6.29 9.62
CA TYR A 109 -0.57 6.81 10.98
C TYR A 109 -1.19 8.21 11.11
N GLU A 110 -0.92 9.10 10.15
CA GLU A 110 -1.47 10.45 10.14
C GLU A 110 -3.00 10.47 9.97
N VAL A 111 -3.56 9.63 9.11
CA VAL A 111 -5.02 9.44 8.97
C VAL A 111 -5.64 9.03 10.30
N ARG A 112 -5.08 8.02 10.97
CA ARG A 112 -5.58 7.55 12.27
C ARG A 112 -5.53 8.65 13.33
N LYS A 113 -4.43 9.40 13.37
CA LYS A 113 -4.25 10.52 14.29
C LYS A 113 -5.26 11.63 14.02
N SER A 114 -5.31 12.11 12.77
CA SER A 114 -6.19 13.20 12.31
C SER A 114 -7.67 12.91 12.55
N VAL A 115 -8.11 11.69 12.21
CA VAL A 115 -9.48 11.24 12.47
C VAL A 115 -9.74 11.03 13.98
N GLY A 116 -8.75 10.56 14.73
CA GLY A 116 -8.82 10.45 16.19
C GLY A 116 -8.99 11.82 16.87
N ASP A 117 -8.23 12.81 16.42
CA ASP A 117 -8.25 14.18 16.94
C ASP A 117 -9.61 14.83 16.67
N MET A 118 -10.21 14.64 15.49
CA MET A 118 -11.51 15.23 15.16
C MET A 118 -12.72 14.46 15.73
N ARG A 119 -12.52 13.31 16.37
CA ARG A 119 -13.61 12.45 16.87
C ARG A 119 -14.60 13.17 17.79
N HIS A 120 -14.14 14.16 18.54
CA HIS A 120 -14.98 15.00 19.41
C HIS A 120 -15.98 15.89 18.64
N THR A 121 -15.74 16.10 17.34
CA THR A 121 -16.64 16.87 16.47
C THR A 121 -17.76 16.04 15.86
N LEU A 122 -17.70 14.71 15.97
CA LEU A 122 -18.75 13.81 15.47
C LEU A 122 -19.95 13.80 16.43
N PRO A 123 -21.17 13.52 15.94
CA PRO A 123 -22.35 13.40 16.79
C PRO A 123 -22.20 12.34 17.89
N ALA A 124 -22.89 12.56 19.01
CA ALA A 124 -22.97 11.56 20.07
C ALA A 124 -23.61 10.26 19.55
N GLY A 125 -23.07 9.12 19.95
CA GLY A 125 -23.54 7.80 19.52
C GLY A 125 -22.89 7.25 18.26
N VAL A 126 -21.94 7.96 17.64
CA VAL A 126 -21.11 7.41 16.57
C VAL A 126 -20.17 6.33 17.15
N ILE A 127 -20.25 5.14 16.57
CA ILE A 127 -19.38 3.98 16.84
C ILE A 127 -18.29 3.96 15.75
N GLY A 128 -17.03 3.94 16.17
CA GLY A 128 -15.87 4.15 15.30
C GLY A 128 -15.30 5.58 15.42
N PRO A 129 -14.51 6.06 14.44
CA PRO A 129 -14.18 5.42 13.16
C PRO A 129 -13.20 4.24 13.29
N GLY A 130 -13.48 3.14 12.59
CA GLY A 130 -12.57 2.01 12.41
C GLY A 130 -11.74 2.16 11.13
N PHE A 131 -10.54 1.61 11.13
CA PHE A 131 -9.58 1.70 10.02
C PHE A 131 -9.16 0.30 9.59
N ASN A 132 -9.11 0.08 8.28
CA ASN A 132 -8.58 -1.14 7.68
C ASN A 132 -7.60 -0.76 6.57
N ASP A 133 -6.31 -0.95 6.84
CA ASP A 133 -5.19 -0.78 5.90
C ASP A 133 -4.79 -2.06 5.15
N ASP A 134 -5.34 -3.22 5.53
CA ASP A 134 -5.12 -4.52 4.88
C ASP A 134 -6.12 -4.78 3.72
N PHE A 135 -6.86 -3.75 3.30
CA PHE A 135 -7.97 -3.88 2.35
C PHE A 135 -7.46 -4.24 0.94
N GLY A 136 -7.42 -5.53 0.64
CA GLY A 136 -7.01 -6.08 -0.66
C GLY A 136 -5.80 -7.03 -0.57
N ASP A 137 -5.30 -7.32 0.63
CA ASP A 137 -4.29 -8.35 0.83
C ASP A 137 -4.88 -9.69 0.34
N THR A 138 -4.35 -10.17 -0.78
CA THR A 138 -4.80 -11.42 -1.38
C THR A 138 -4.07 -12.56 -0.68
N PHE A 139 -4.79 -13.34 0.11
CA PHE A 139 -4.24 -14.55 0.72
C PHE A 139 -4.06 -15.63 -0.36
N GLY A 140 -2.81 -16.04 -0.62
CA GLY A 140 -2.53 -17.18 -1.48
C GLY A 140 -3.06 -18.47 -0.85
N ILE A 141 -3.81 -19.27 -1.62
CA ILE A 141 -4.28 -20.60 -1.19
C ILE A 141 -3.37 -21.64 -1.83
N ILE A 142 -2.55 -22.33 -1.03
CA ILE A 142 -1.71 -23.43 -1.51
C ILE A 142 -2.55 -24.72 -1.51
N TYR A 143 -2.86 -25.24 -2.69
CA TYR A 143 -3.44 -26.57 -2.85
C TYR A 143 -2.34 -27.59 -3.10
N GLY A 144 -2.06 -28.44 -2.11
CA GLY A 144 -1.23 -29.63 -2.28
C GLY A 144 -2.11 -30.83 -2.61
N PHE A 145 -2.01 -31.35 -3.83
CA PHE A 145 -2.58 -32.65 -4.17
C PHE A 145 -1.53 -33.73 -3.89
N THR A 146 -1.91 -34.75 -3.11
CA THR A 146 -1.10 -35.94 -2.80
C THR A 146 -1.25 -36.97 -3.89
#